data_AF-A0A6T6KRT8-F1
#
_entry.id   AF-A0A6T6KRT8-F1
#
_cell.length_a   1.000
_cell.length_b   1.000
_cell.length_c   1.000
_cell.angle_alpha   90.00
_cell.angle_beta   90.00
_cell.angle_gamma   90.00
#
_symmetry.space_group_name_H-M   'P 1'
#
loop_
_entity.id
_entity.type
_entity.pdbx_description
1 polymer ?
#
loop_
_entity_poly.entity_id
_entity_poly.type
_entity_poly.pdbx_seq_one_letter_code
_entity_poly.pdbx_strand_id
1 'polypeptide(L)'
;KTLMNLKNPDVFADTINELPPWREVNFGIELVPGAEPAVQRPYRMSLPDQQELKRQLQKLLERKLIRPSSSPFASPCLFVDEKDGSKRLCIDYRRLNLQTITNQTSPPRIEDCLDALGSASYLSVIDSEVATGSCG
;
A
#
# COMPACT_ATOMS: atom_id res chain seq x y z
N LYS A 1 22.16 -9.77 -10.39
CA LYS A 1 20.81 -9.46 -10.93
C LYS A 1 20.36 -10.46 -12.01
N THR A 2 21.12 -10.70 -13.08
CA THR A 2 20.66 -11.49 -14.24
C THR A 2 20.42 -12.99 -13.98
N LEU A 3 21.24 -13.67 -13.17
CA LEU A 3 21.10 -15.13 -12.95
C LEU A 3 19.97 -15.52 -11.99
N MET A 4 19.65 -14.70 -10.98
CA MET A 4 18.51 -14.94 -10.08
C MET A 4 17.17 -14.66 -10.75
N ASN A 5 17.12 -13.63 -11.61
CA ASN A 5 15.91 -13.29 -12.36
C ASN A 5 15.54 -14.37 -13.40
N LEU A 6 16.55 -15.03 -13.99
CA LEU A 6 16.32 -16.14 -14.93
C LEU A 6 15.76 -17.42 -14.26
N LYS A 7 16.03 -17.61 -12.96
CA LYS A 7 15.61 -18.80 -12.21
C LYS A 7 14.24 -18.66 -11.56
N ASN A 8 13.85 -17.46 -11.13
CA ASN A 8 12.56 -17.17 -10.49
C ASN A 8 11.90 -15.92 -11.10
N PRO A 9 11.55 -15.95 -12.40
CA PRO A 9 10.99 -14.80 -13.10
C PRO A 9 9.59 -14.39 -12.58
N ASP A 10 8.93 -15.27 -11.84
CA ASP A 10 7.65 -15.09 -11.17
C ASP A 10 7.75 -14.27 -9.86
N VAL A 11 8.92 -14.25 -9.23
CA VAL A 11 9.16 -13.58 -7.94
C VAL A 11 9.68 -12.15 -8.13
N PHE A 12 10.44 -11.89 -9.18
CA PHE A 12 11.06 -10.60 -9.47
C PHE A 12 10.30 -9.85 -10.57
N ALA A 13 9.08 -9.41 -10.26
CA ALA A 13 8.30 -8.57 -11.16
C ALA A 13 8.68 -7.09 -11.01
N ASP A 14 8.93 -6.39 -12.13
CA ASP A 14 9.14 -4.93 -12.17
C ASP A 14 7.83 -4.14 -11.96
N THR A 15 6.68 -4.80 -11.97
CA THR A 15 5.37 -4.18 -11.75
C THR A 15 4.35 -5.23 -11.29
N ILE A 16 3.60 -4.89 -10.24
CA ILE A 16 2.48 -5.71 -9.77
C ILE A 16 1.27 -5.47 -10.65
N ASN A 17 0.86 -6.54 -11.35
CA ASN A 17 -0.28 -6.50 -12.24
C ASN A 17 -1.58 -6.97 -11.58
N GLU A 18 -1.50 -7.80 -10.54
CA GLU A 18 -2.66 -8.36 -9.84
C GLU A 18 -2.41 -8.50 -8.34
N LEU A 19 -3.48 -8.50 -7.56
CA LEU A 19 -3.42 -8.83 -6.13
C LEU A 19 -2.89 -10.26 -5.96
N PRO A 20 -2.13 -10.54 -4.89
CA PRO A 20 -1.67 -11.88 -4.59
C PRO A 20 -2.85 -12.85 -4.40
N PRO A 21 -2.63 -14.16 -4.58
CA PRO A 21 -3.63 -15.16 -4.25
C PRO A 21 -4.02 -15.06 -2.77
N TRP A 22 -5.24 -15.50 -2.46
CA TRP A 22 -5.76 -15.57 -1.10
C TRP A 22 -4.80 -16.34 -0.18
N ARG A 23 -4.64 -15.87 1.05
CA ARG A 23 -3.84 -16.52 2.11
C ARG A 23 -4.68 -16.64 3.38
N GLU A 24 -4.29 -17.55 4.26
CA GLU A 24 -4.97 -17.78 5.55
C GLU A 24 -4.88 -16.58 6.50
N VAL A 25 -3.85 -15.74 6.36
CA VAL A 25 -3.66 -14.52 7.16
C VAL A 25 -4.43 -13.38 6.49
N ASN A 26 -5.56 -13.01 7.09
CA ASN A 26 -6.35 -11.85 6.67
C ASN A 26 -5.99 -10.63 7.53
N PHE A 27 -5.73 -9.49 6.90
CA PHE A 27 -5.46 -8.23 7.57
C PHE A 27 -6.75 -7.43 7.75
N GLY A 28 -7.46 -7.73 8.83
CA GLY A 28 -8.66 -6.98 9.23
C GLY A 28 -8.31 -5.60 9.80
N ILE A 29 -9.09 -4.58 9.42
CA ILE A 29 -9.06 -3.28 10.07
C ILE A 29 -10.11 -3.28 11.18
N GLU A 30 -9.66 -3.45 12.42
CA GLU A 30 -10.55 -3.40 13.59
C GLU A 30 -10.84 -1.96 14.00
N LEU A 31 -12.12 -1.67 14.25
CA LEU A 31 -12.58 -0.36 14.72
C LEU A 31 -12.79 -0.38 16.23
N VAL A 32 -12.56 0.78 16.87
CA VAL A 32 -12.89 0.96 18.29
C VAL A 32 -14.39 0.74 18.49
N PRO A 33 -14.83 0.03 19.56
CA PRO A 33 -16.24 -0.20 19.83
C PRO A 33 -17.03 1.12 19.89
N GLY A 34 -18.11 1.21 19.11
CA GLY A 34 -18.93 2.43 19.00
C GLY A 34 -18.40 3.50 18.04
N ALA A 35 -17.40 3.19 17.20
CA ALA A 35 -16.94 4.11 16.17
C ALA A 35 -18.01 4.34 15.09
N GLU A 36 -18.41 5.59 14.92
CA GLU A 36 -19.28 6.03 13.82
C GLU A 36 -18.52 6.10 12.50
N PRO A 37 -19.15 5.81 11.34
CA PRO A 37 -18.50 5.89 10.05
C PRO A 37 -17.88 7.26 9.75
N ALA A 38 -16.59 7.29 9.42
CA ALA A 38 -15.92 8.49 8.97
C ALA A 38 -16.29 8.82 7.52
N VAL A 39 -17.12 9.86 7.33
CA VAL A 39 -17.44 10.43 6.01
C VAL A 39 -16.78 11.80 5.88
N GLN A 40 -15.82 11.89 4.98
CA GLN A 40 -15.12 13.13 4.66
C GLN A 40 -15.40 13.54 3.22
N ARG A 41 -15.59 14.85 3.01
CA ARG A 41 -15.83 15.42 1.68
C ARG A 41 -14.51 15.42 0.88
N PRO A 42 -14.55 15.11 -0.43
CA PRO A 42 -13.39 15.27 -1.30
C PRO A 42 -12.83 16.70 -1.27
N TYR A 43 -11.51 16.84 -1.39
CA TYR A 43 -10.88 18.15 -1.53
C TYR A 43 -11.23 18.80 -2.87
N ARG A 44 -11.23 20.13 -2.89
CA ARG A 44 -11.42 20.89 -4.13
C ARG A 44 -10.20 20.69 -5.02
N MET A 45 -10.42 20.16 -6.22
CA MET A 45 -9.39 19.90 -7.23
C MET A 45 -9.61 20.75 -8.47
N SER A 46 -8.52 21.14 -9.13
CA SER A 46 -8.57 21.80 -10.45
C SER A 46 -9.06 20.83 -11.54
N LEU A 47 -9.49 21.34 -12.69
CA LEU A 47 -9.92 20.48 -13.80
C LEU A 47 -8.80 19.52 -14.28
N PRO A 48 -7.54 19.95 -14.44
CA PRO A 48 -6.43 19.04 -14.76
C PRO A 48 -6.23 17.93 -13.72
N ASP A 49 -6.31 18.27 -12.43
CA ASP A 49 -6.16 17.29 -11.35
C ASP A 49 -7.27 16.25 -11.36
N GLN A 50 -8.51 16.65 -11.68
CA GLN A 50 -9.63 15.72 -11.81
C GLN A 50 -9.46 14.75 -12.99
N GLN A 51 -8.86 15.20 -14.09
CA GLN A 51 -8.55 14.34 -15.23
C GLN A 51 -7.46 13.33 -14.85
N GLU A 52 -6.42 13.79 -14.18
CA GLU A 52 -5.33 12.93 -13.71
C GLU A 52 -5.83 11.91 -12.67
N LEU A 53 -6.71 12.31 -11.76
CA LEU A 53 -7.36 11.41 -10.80
C LEU A 53 -8.11 10.28 -11.51
N LYS A 54 -8.92 10.60 -12.53
CA LYS A 54 -9.66 9.60 -13.31
C LYS A 54 -8.71 8.63 -14.00
N ARG A 55 -7.62 9.14 -14.59
CA ARG A 55 -6.60 8.33 -15.26
C ARG A 55 -5.94 7.34 -14.31
N GLN A 56 -5.53 7.78 -13.12
CA GLN A 56 -4.91 6.90 -12.11
C GLN A 56 -5.92 5.89 -11.53
N LEU A 57 -7.16 6.31 -11.24
CA LEU A 57 -8.21 5.41 -10.75
C LEU A 57 -8.52 4.30 -11.77
N GLN A 58 -8.61 4.64 -13.05
CA GLN A 58 -8.84 3.66 -14.10
C GLN A 58 -7.71 2.63 -14.16
N LYS A 59 -6.44 3.07 -14.07
CA LYS A 59 -5.29 2.18 -14.03
C LYS A 59 -5.33 1.23 -12.81
N LEU A 60 -5.77 1.72 -11.65
CA LEU A 60 -5.93 0.89 -10.44
C LEU A 60 -7.08 -0.12 -10.57
N LEU A 61 -8.18 0.25 -11.23
CA LEU A 61 -9.31 -0.64 -11.53
C LEU A 61 -8.92 -1.74 -12.52
N GLU A 62 -8.19 -1.38 -13.58
CA GLU A 62 -7.69 -2.33 -14.58
C GLU A 62 -6.73 -3.37 -13.96
N ARG A 63 -5.91 -2.94 -13.00
CA ARG A 63 -5.03 -3.81 -12.19
C ARG A 63 -5.75 -4.58 -11.08
N LYS A 64 -7.07 -4.43 -10.95
CA LYS A 64 -7.90 -5.05 -9.90
C LYS A 64 -7.42 -4.74 -8.47
N LEU A 65 -6.71 -3.63 -8.27
CA LEU A 65 -6.23 -3.21 -6.95
C LEU A 65 -7.34 -2.52 -6.15
N ILE A 66 -8.32 -1.93 -6.83
CA ILE A 66 -9.50 -1.31 -6.22
C ILE A 66 -10.78 -1.81 -6.91
N ARG A 67 -11.91 -1.65 -6.23
CA ARG A 67 -13.24 -1.92 -6.77
C ARG A 67 -14.23 -0.82 -6.35
N PRO A 68 -15.28 -0.56 -7.14
CA PRO A 68 -16.40 0.25 -6.67
C PRO A 68 -16.98 -0.34 -5.38
N SER A 69 -17.26 0.52 -4.40
CA SER A 69 -17.83 0.11 -3.11
C SER A 69 -18.91 1.09 -2.66
N SER A 70 -19.89 0.59 -1.91
CA SER A 70 -20.95 1.37 -1.26
C SER A 70 -20.71 1.44 0.25
N SER A 71 -19.46 1.69 0.65
CA SER A 71 -19.06 1.74 2.06
C SER A 71 -19.69 2.95 2.76
N PRO A 72 -20.10 2.82 4.04
CA PRO A 72 -20.48 3.98 4.86
C PRO A 72 -19.28 4.88 5.21
N PHE A 73 -18.05 4.43 4.96
CA PHE A 73 -16.83 5.22 5.13
C PHE A 73 -16.42 5.90 3.83
N ALA A 74 -15.97 7.15 3.92
CA ALA A 74 -15.43 7.90 2.79
C ALA A 74 -14.23 8.74 3.24
N SER A 75 -13.07 8.51 2.62
CA SER A 75 -11.84 9.28 2.83
C SER A 75 -11.49 10.07 1.56
N PRO A 76 -11.02 11.33 1.67
CA PRO A 76 -10.69 12.12 0.50
C PRO A 76 -9.32 11.70 -0.03
N CYS A 77 -9.12 11.90 -1.34
CA CYS A 77 -7.81 11.78 -1.96
C CYS A 77 -7.16 13.15 -2.17
N LEU A 78 -5.83 13.16 -2.16
CA LEU A 78 -4.99 14.31 -2.43
C LEU A 78 -3.82 13.90 -3.34
N PHE A 79 -3.24 14.89 -4.01
CA PHE A 79 -2.02 14.69 -4.79
C PHE A 79 -0.81 15.21 -4.03
N VAL A 80 0.28 14.45 -4.09
CA VAL A 80 1.60 14.85 -3.62
C VAL A 80 2.52 14.92 -4.84
N ASP A 81 3.21 16.04 -5.01
CA ASP A 81 4.17 16.20 -6.09
C ASP A 81 5.43 15.38 -5.80
N GLU A 82 5.80 14.53 -6.74
CA GLU A 82 7.06 13.79 -6.72
C GLU A 82 8.20 14.60 -7.31
N LYS A 83 9.44 14.15 -7.05
CA LYS A 83 10.66 14.82 -7.52
C LYS A 83 10.77 14.86 -9.05
N ASP A 84 10.14 13.91 -9.74
CA ASP A 84 10.10 13.80 -11.20
C ASP A 84 9.00 14.68 -11.84
N GLY A 85 8.24 15.43 -11.03
CA GLY A 85 7.12 16.25 -11.47
C GLY A 85 5.82 15.47 -11.69
N SER A 86 5.80 14.17 -11.40
CA SER A 86 4.58 13.38 -11.38
C SER A 86 3.77 13.63 -10.11
N LYS A 87 2.46 13.32 -10.14
CA LYS A 87 1.58 13.44 -8.98
C LYS A 87 1.23 12.07 -8.44
N ARG A 88 1.56 11.82 -7.18
CA ARG A 88 1.16 10.61 -6.46
C ARG A 88 -0.22 10.78 -5.86
N LEU A 89 -1.14 9.87 -6.19
CA LEU A 89 -2.43 9.78 -5.53
C LEU A 89 -2.28 9.22 -4.11
N CYS A 90 -2.65 10.02 -3.11
CA CYS A 90 -2.62 9.65 -1.70
C CYS A 90 -4.04 9.73 -1.12
N ILE A 91 -4.43 8.75 -0.31
CA ILE A 91 -5.72 8.76 0.39
C ILE A 91 -5.48 9.21 1.83
N ASP A 92 -6.24 10.19 2.29
CA ASP A 92 -6.14 10.70 3.66
C ASP A 92 -6.91 9.81 4.64
N TYR A 93 -6.24 8.78 5.15
CA TYR A 93 -6.79 7.89 6.17
C TYR A 93 -6.68 8.43 7.60
N ARG A 94 -6.26 9.68 7.83
CA ARG A 94 -6.02 10.17 9.21
C ARG A 94 -7.25 10.03 10.11
N ARG A 95 -8.45 10.33 9.61
CA ARG A 95 -9.69 10.20 10.38
C ARG A 95 -10.05 8.74 10.65
N LEU A 96 -9.86 7.87 9.66
CA LEU A 96 -10.06 6.43 9.82
C LEU A 96 -9.08 5.87 10.86
N ASN A 97 -7.80 6.21 10.75
CA ASN A 97 -6.73 5.72 11.63
C ASN A 97 -6.92 6.11 13.11
N LEU A 98 -7.68 7.18 13.41
CA LEU A 98 -8.03 7.55 14.78
C LEU A 98 -9.12 6.66 15.38
N GLN A 99 -9.91 6.00 14.52
CA GLN A 99 -11.01 5.12 14.91
C GLN A 99 -10.62 3.64 14.82
N THR A 100 -9.42 3.33 14.35
CA THR A 100 -8.91 1.96 14.26
C THR A 100 -8.13 1.57 15.49
N ILE A 101 -8.25 0.30 15.88
CA ILE A 101 -7.41 -0.28 16.92
C ILE A 101 -6.01 -0.45 16.32
N THR A 102 -5.02 0.18 16.97
CA THR A 102 -3.63 0.07 16.51
C THR A 102 -3.08 -1.31 16.86
N ASN A 103 -2.76 -2.11 15.85
CA ASN A 103 -2.05 -3.37 16.07
C ASN A 103 -0.60 -3.07 16.45
N GLN A 104 -0.24 -3.30 17.71
CA GLN A 104 1.10 -3.04 18.23
C GLN A 104 2.05 -4.18 17.87
N THR A 105 2.45 -4.24 16.60
CA THR A 105 3.59 -5.04 16.16
C THR A 105 4.78 -4.11 16.03
N SER A 106 5.67 -4.12 17.02
CA SER A 106 6.90 -3.33 16.92
C SER A 106 7.88 -4.03 15.99
N PRO A 107 8.40 -3.35 14.95
CA PRO A 107 9.47 -3.91 14.16
C PRO A 107 10.70 -4.16 15.05
N PRO A 108 11.47 -5.23 14.78
CA PRO A 108 12.72 -5.46 15.50
C PRO A 108 13.69 -4.30 15.28
N ARG A 109 14.56 -4.05 16.26
CA ARG A 109 15.58 -3.01 16.11
C ARG A 109 16.59 -3.43 15.06
N ILE A 110 17.19 -2.44 14.40
CA ILE A 110 18.21 -2.69 13.39
C ILE A 110 19.39 -3.47 13.98
N GLU A 111 19.81 -3.14 15.21
CA GLU A 111 20.87 -3.85 15.94
C GLU A 111 20.52 -5.34 16.13
N ASP A 112 19.32 -5.65 16.64
CA ASP A 112 18.86 -7.04 16.82
C ASP A 112 18.86 -7.81 15.48
N CYS A 113 18.44 -7.15 14.39
CA CYS A 113 18.48 -7.73 13.05
C CYS A 113 19.90 -8.00 12.56
N LEU A 114 20.85 -7.10 12.84
CA LEU A 114 22.24 -7.24 12.44
C LEU A 114 22.97 -8.30 13.27
N ASP A 115 22.71 -8.37 14.57
CA ASP A 115 23.25 -9.40 15.45
C ASP A 115 22.78 -10.80 15.02
N ALA A 116 21.53 -10.91 14.55
CA ALA A 116 20.99 -12.16 14.01
C ALA A 116 21.70 -12.65 12.73
N LEU A 117 22.40 -11.77 11.99
CA LEU A 117 23.16 -12.16 10.78
C LEU A 117 24.46 -12.92 11.14
N GLY A 118 24.95 -12.79 12.37
CA GLY A 118 26.16 -13.46 12.85
C GLY A 118 27.39 -13.22 11.96
N SER A 119 28.16 -14.27 11.70
CA SER A 119 29.39 -14.22 10.89
C SER A 119 29.16 -14.62 9.42
N ALA A 120 28.02 -14.25 8.83
CA ALA A 120 27.72 -14.56 7.44
C ALA A 120 28.76 -13.93 6.49
N SER A 121 29.33 -14.74 5.60
CA SER A 121 30.36 -14.28 4.63
C SER A 121 29.76 -13.61 3.38
N TYR A 122 28.46 -13.82 3.14
CA TYR A 122 27.74 -13.27 1.99
C TYR A 122 26.33 -12.86 2.41
N LEU A 123 25.93 -11.66 2.01
CA LEU A 123 24.60 -11.11 2.26
C LEU A 123 23.91 -10.81 0.92
N SER A 124 22.63 -11.13 0.83
CA SER A 124 21.76 -10.76 -0.29
C SER A 124 20.62 -9.93 0.24
N VAL A 125 20.47 -8.71 -0.29
CA VAL A 125 19.40 -7.79 0.09
C VAL A 125 18.30 -7.87 -0.96
N ILE A 126 17.09 -8.17 -0.51
CA ILE A 126 15.88 -8.21 -1.34
C ILE A 126 14.96 -7.11 -0.85
N ASP A 127 14.53 -6.26 -1.76
CA ASP A 127 13.53 -5.24 -1.49
C ASP A 127 12.21 -5.64 -2.14
N SER A 128 11.10 -5.38 -1.44
CA SER A 128 9.76 -5.67 -1.94
C SER A 128 9.04 -4.36 -2.19
N GLU A 129 8.77 -4.06 -3.47
CA GLU A 129 8.21 -2.78 -3.92
C GLU A 129 6.82 -2.49 -3.32
N VAL A 130 6.04 -3.53 -2.98
CA VAL A 130 4.66 -3.37 -2.50
C VAL A 130 4.36 -4.35 -1.37
N ALA A 131 4.80 -4.00 -0.16
CA ALA A 131 4.42 -4.76 1.04
C ALA A 131 2.89 -4.69 1.30
N THR A 132 2.25 -3.54 1.07
CA THR A 132 0.84 -3.28 1.43
C THR A 132 -0.19 -3.91 0.49
N GLY A 133 0.08 -3.95 -0.82
CA GLY A 133 -0.76 -4.65 -1.79
C GLY A 133 -0.57 -6.17 -1.81
N SER A 134 0.43 -6.68 -1.08
CA SER A 134 0.68 -8.11 -0.92
C SER A 134 -0.15 -8.76 0.20
N CYS A 135 -0.91 -7.97 0.94
CA CYS A 135 -1.79 -8.38 2.03
C CYS A 135 -3.23 -8.40 1.50
N GLY A 136 -3.66 -9.55 0.99
CA GLY A 136 -5.06 -9.79 0.58
C GLY A 136 -5.94 -10.24 1.73
#